data_AF-A0AAW2WTV1-F1
#
_entry.id   AF-A0AAW2WTV1-F1
#
_cell.length_a   1.000
_cell.length_b   1.000
_cell.length_c   1.000
_cell.angle_alpha   90.00
_cell.angle_beta   90.00
_cell.angle_gamma   90.00
#
_symmetry.space_group_name_H-M   'P 1'
#
loop_
_entity.id
_entity.type
_entity.pdbx_description
1 polymer ?
#
loop_
_entity_poly.entity_id
_entity_poly.type
_entity_poly.pdbx_seq_one_letter_code
_entity_poly.pdbx_strand_id
1 'polypeptide(L)'
;MARSMMSFTKLPPFFWGYALKTAAKLLNMAPSKMVPKTPYEIWHGKPASYKYLRVWGSPTYVNRLVGDKLDLRSSLCRFVGYPKETAGYYFYDPSERKIFISRNAVFLEKDFPADSRRDEVLLEESSEEPQRMMQHHLNLQFPLMVFQPPS
;
A
#
# COMPACT_ATOMS: atom_id res chain seq x y z
N MET A 1 3.87 2.83 5.42
CA MET A 1 3.04 1.59 5.34
C MET A 1 2.72 1.19 3.89
N ALA A 2 2.10 2.05 3.06
CA ALA A 2 1.73 1.67 1.69
C ALA A 2 2.92 1.23 0.80
N ARG A 3 4.05 1.97 0.82
CA ARG A 3 5.27 1.61 0.09
C ARG A 3 5.79 0.23 0.51
N SER A 4 5.85 -0.03 1.82
CA SER A 4 6.28 -1.32 2.37
C SER A 4 5.34 -2.45 1.95
N MET A 5 4.02 -2.22 1.98
CA MET A 5 3.03 -3.20 1.49
C MET A 5 3.27 -3.53 0.02
N MET A 6 3.39 -2.53 -0.85
CA MET A 6 3.68 -2.74 -2.27
C MET A 6 4.97 -3.53 -2.46
N SER A 7 6.06 -3.15 -1.78
CA SER A 7 7.37 -3.80 -1.84
C SER A 7 7.37 -5.24 -1.34
N PHE A 8 6.47 -5.58 -0.42
CA PHE A 8 6.33 -6.93 0.13
C PHE A 8 5.65 -7.91 -0.86
N THR A 9 5.14 -7.40 -1.98
CA THR A 9 4.38 -8.18 -2.94
C THR A 9 4.93 -7.98 -4.35
N LYS A 10 4.64 -8.92 -5.24
CA LYS A 10 4.95 -8.78 -6.67
C LYS A 10 3.76 -8.20 -7.46
N LEU A 11 2.92 -7.40 -6.81
CA LEU A 11 1.78 -6.77 -7.47
C LEU A 11 2.25 -5.55 -8.31
N PRO A 12 1.69 -5.35 -9.51
CA PRO A 12 2.01 -4.19 -10.33
C PRO A 12 1.79 -2.85 -9.61
N PRO A 13 2.56 -1.79 -9.95
CA PRO A 13 2.46 -0.48 -9.30
C PRO A 13 1.05 0.12 -9.29
N PHE A 14 0.21 -0.14 -10.30
CA PHE A 14 -1.15 0.41 -10.38
C PHE A 14 -2.06 0.02 -9.20
N PHE A 15 -1.70 -0.98 -8.40
CA PHE A 15 -2.41 -1.34 -7.17
C PHE A 15 -2.12 -0.41 -5.98
N TRP A 16 -1.20 0.55 -6.11
CA TRP A 16 -0.79 1.45 -5.01
C TRP A 16 -1.96 2.15 -4.31
N GLY A 17 -3.01 2.52 -5.05
CA GLY A 17 -4.20 3.18 -4.48
C GLY A 17 -4.98 2.26 -3.54
N TYR A 18 -5.00 0.94 -3.80
CA TYR A 18 -5.60 -0.04 -2.91
C TYR A 18 -4.75 -0.30 -1.67
N ALA A 19 -3.42 -0.36 -1.84
CA ALA A 19 -2.48 -0.43 -0.73
C ALA A 19 -2.61 0.80 0.18
N LEU A 20 -2.71 2.00 -0.39
CA LEU A 20 -2.88 3.25 0.36
C LEU A 20 -4.18 3.26 1.18
N LYS A 21 -5.31 2.87 0.58
CA LYS A 21 -6.60 2.75 1.29
C LYS A 21 -6.52 1.74 2.45
N THR A 22 -5.84 0.62 2.22
CA THR A 22 -5.64 -0.42 3.24
C THR A 22 -4.76 0.10 4.38
N ALA A 23 -3.65 0.77 4.06
CA ALA A 23 -2.76 1.38 5.02
C ALA A 23 -3.46 2.43 5.89
N ALA A 24 -4.25 3.33 5.29
CA ALA A 24 -5.02 4.33 6.02
C ALA A 24 -6.03 3.67 6.98
N LYS A 25 -6.70 2.60 6.54
CA LYS A 25 -7.64 1.85 7.38
C LYS A 25 -6.94 1.20 8.57
N LEU A 26 -5.79 0.57 8.35
CA LEU A 26 -4.99 -0.03 9.43
C LEU A 26 -4.49 1.02 10.42
N LEU A 27 -4.03 2.17 9.94
CA LEU A 27 -3.59 3.28 10.80
C LEU A 27 -4.72 3.79 11.69
N ASN A 28 -5.95 3.90 11.15
CA ASN A 28 -7.11 4.31 11.95
C ASN A 28 -7.52 3.28 13.01
N MET A 29 -7.12 2.02 12.84
CA MET A 29 -7.37 0.95 13.81
C MET A 29 -6.16 0.68 14.72
N ALA A 30 -5.02 1.31 14.48
CA ALA A 30 -3.84 1.09 15.29
C ALA A 30 -3.93 1.93 16.59
N PRO A 31 -3.57 1.36 17.75
CA PRO A 31 -3.48 2.14 18.98
C PRO A 31 -2.29 3.11 18.89
N SER A 32 -2.43 4.26 19.55
CA SER A 32 -1.35 5.23 19.71
C SER A 32 -0.81 5.16 21.14
N LYS A 33 0.48 5.49 21.33
CA LYS A 33 1.06 5.58 22.68
C LYS A 33 0.46 6.73 23.50
N MET A 34 0.05 7.80 22.82
CA MET A 34 -0.40 9.03 23.46
C MET A 34 -1.89 8.99 23.83
N VAL A 35 -2.68 8.15 23.16
CA VAL A 35 -4.14 8.08 23.35
C VAL A 35 -4.55 6.62 23.53
N PRO A 36 -5.24 6.26 24.62
CA PRO A 36 -5.58 4.87 24.93
C PRO A 36 -6.63 4.26 24.00
N LYS A 37 -7.25 5.07 23.14
CA LYS A 37 -8.27 4.66 22.17
C LYS A 37 -7.74 4.82 20.74
N THR A 38 -8.17 3.94 19.85
CA THR A 38 -7.85 4.07 18.42
C THR A 38 -8.63 5.22 17.78
N PRO A 39 -8.13 5.85 16.71
CA PRO A 39 -8.91 6.85 15.96
C PRO A 39 -10.29 6.33 15.52
N TYR A 40 -10.37 5.05 15.14
CA TYR A 40 -11.63 4.37 14.82
C TYR A 40 -12.60 4.36 16.01
N GLU A 41 -12.13 4.02 17.20
CA GLU A 41 -12.92 4.00 18.43
C GLU A 41 -13.44 5.39 18.82
N ILE A 42 -12.59 6.41 18.67
CA ILE A 42 -12.97 7.80 18.96
C ILE A 42 -14.08 8.25 18.00
N TRP A 43 -13.95 7.92 16.71
CA TRP A 43 -14.91 8.34 15.70
C TRP A 43 -16.23 7.56 15.74
N HIS A 44 -16.19 6.25 15.99
CA HIS A 44 -17.37 5.39 15.91
C HIS A 44 -17.96 5.00 17.27
N GLY A 45 -17.30 5.36 18.38
CA GLY A 45 -17.74 5.03 19.74
C GLY A 45 -17.66 3.54 20.10
N LYS A 46 -17.03 2.71 19.26
CA LYS A 46 -16.97 1.25 19.41
C LYS A 46 -15.60 0.68 19.04
N PRO A 47 -15.12 -0.37 19.73
CA PRO A 47 -13.85 -1.01 19.42
C PRO A 47 -13.80 -1.55 17.99
N ALA A 48 -12.65 -1.37 17.35
CA ALA A 48 -12.41 -1.92 16.03
C ALA A 48 -12.25 -3.45 16.14
N SER A 49 -12.91 -4.22 15.27
CA SER A 49 -12.68 -5.67 15.21
C SER A 49 -11.42 -5.95 14.40
N TYR A 50 -10.49 -6.74 14.94
CA TYR A 50 -9.26 -7.10 14.21
C TYR A 50 -9.39 -8.43 13.44
N LYS A 51 -10.46 -9.20 13.68
CA LYS A 51 -10.66 -10.55 13.11
C LYS A 51 -10.78 -10.57 11.59
N TYR A 52 -11.16 -9.44 11.00
CA TYR A 52 -11.30 -9.30 9.55
C TYR A 52 -10.03 -8.76 8.88
N LEU A 53 -9.00 -8.38 9.65
CA LEU A 53 -7.77 -7.88 9.07
C LEU A 53 -6.99 -9.03 8.43
N ARG A 54 -6.46 -8.76 7.25
CA ARG A 54 -5.70 -9.70 6.42
C ARG A 54 -4.42 -9.07 5.90
N VAL A 55 -3.43 -9.91 5.65
CA VAL A 55 -2.13 -9.51 5.11
C VAL A 55 -2.30 -9.10 3.65
N TRP A 56 -2.01 -7.83 3.36
CA TRP A 56 -2.13 -7.27 2.03
C TRP A 56 -1.26 -8.02 1.01
N GLY A 57 -1.83 -8.36 -0.16
CA GLY A 57 -1.17 -9.11 -1.23
C GLY A 57 -1.00 -10.61 -0.99
N SER A 58 -1.52 -11.13 0.13
CA SER A 58 -1.49 -12.56 0.41
C SER A 58 -2.22 -13.38 -0.67
N PRO A 59 -1.68 -14.56 -1.04
CA PRO A 59 -2.40 -15.51 -1.88
C PRO A 59 -3.64 -16.01 -1.13
N THR A 60 -4.76 -16.05 -1.83
CA THR A 60 -6.07 -16.38 -1.25
C THR A 60 -6.85 -17.26 -2.22
N TYR A 61 -7.40 -18.37 -1.74
CA TYR A 61 -8.37 -19.15 -2.50
C TYR A 61 -9.76 -18.54 -2.32
N VAL A 62 -10.36 -18.07 -3.40
CA VAL A 62 -11.68 -17.45 -3.38
C VAL A 62 -12.67 -18.40 -4.03
N ASN A 63 -13.77 -18.69 -3.33
CA ASN A 63 -14.83 -19.56 -3.86
C ASN A 63 -15.68 -18.74 -4.86
N ARG A 64 -15.63 -19.13 -6.14
CA ARG A 64 -16.42 -18.60 -7.23
C ARG A 64 -17.72 -19.41 -7.28
N LEU A 65 -18.85 -18.77 -7.00
CA LEU A 65 -20.18 -19.40 -6.96
C LEU A 65 -20.70 -19.82 -8.36
N VAL A 66 -19.84 -19.86 -9.37
CA VAL A 66 -20.19 -20.14 -10.76
C VAL A 66 -19.63 -21.52 -11.07
N GLY A 67 -20.49 -22.55 -11.10
CA GLY A 67 -20.09 -23.91 -11.47
C GLY A 67 -20.98 -25.03 -10.92
N ASP A 68 -21.09 -26.08 -11.73
CA ASP A 68 -21.86 -27.30 -11.44
C ASP A 68 -21.25 -28.10 -10.27
N LYS A 69 -21.97 -29.09 -9.73
CA LYS A 69 -21.63 -29.79 -8.46
C LYS A 69 -20.17 -30.28 -8.35
N LEU A 70 -19.52 -30.56 -9.47
CA LEU A 70 -18.19 -31.20 -9.56
C LEU A 70 -17.05 -30.28 -10.01
N ASP A 71 -17.32 -29.02 -10.34
CA ASP A 71 -16.28 -28.15 -10.92
C ASP A 71 -15.36 -27.52 -9.87
N LEU A 72 -14.15 -27.13 -10.27
CA LEU A 72 -13.19 -26.48 -9.36
C LEU A 72 -13.70 -25.08 -8.97
N ARG A 73 -14.37 -25.00 -7.82
CA ARG A 73 -15.02 -23.76 -7.36
C ARG A 73 -14.09 -22.70 -6.79
N SER A 74 -12.79 -22.95 -6.68
CA SER A 74 -11.86 -22.00 -6.02
C SER A 74 -10.79 -21.50 -6.97
N SER A 75 -10.68 -20.18 -7.12
CA SER A 75 -9.62 -19.52 -7.87
C SER A 75 -8.54 -18.96 -6.94
N LEU A 76 -7.27 -19.10 -7.33
CA LEU A 76 -6.16 -18.50 -6.61
C LEU A 76 -6.06 -17.01 -6.98
N CYS A 77 -6.36 -16.14 -6.01
CA CYS A 77 -6.38 -14.69 -6.17
C CYS A 77 -5.42 -14.01 -5.20
N ARG A 78 -5.25 -12.70 -5.36
CA ARG A 78 -4.50 -11.85 -4.43
C ARG A 78 -5.45 -10.94 -3.66
N PHE A 79 -5.30 -10.88 -2.34
CA PHE A 79 -6.02 -9.91 -1.54
C PHE A 79 -5.48 -8.50 -1.78
N VAL A 80 -6.32 -7.56 -2.20
CA VAL A 80 -5.89 -6.19 -2.53
C VAL A 80 -6.51 -5.10 -1.65
N GLY A 81 -7.54 -5.38 -0.86
CA GLY A 81 -8.02 -4.41 0.13
C GLY A 81 -9.49 -4.59 0.55
N TYR A 82 -10.04 -3.56 1.19
CA TYR A 82 -11.38 -3.61 1.78
C TYR A 82 -12.38 -2.72 1.01
N PRO A 83 -13.55 -3.24 0.60
CA PRO A 83 -14.66 -2.43 0.08
C PRO A 83 -15.23 -1.50 1.16
N LYS A 84 -15.78 -0.35 0.72
CA LYS A 84 -16.42 0.63 1.62
C LYS A 84 -17.85 0.25 1.99
N GLU A 85 -18.62 -0.24 1.02
CA GLU A 85 -20.09 -0.35 1.11
C GLU A 85 -20.59 -1.79 1.32
N THR A 86 -19.72 -2.78 1.13
CA THR A 86 -20.11 -4.19 1.15
C THR A 86 -19.28 -4.95 2.16
N ALA A 87 -19.87 -5.91 2.86
CA ALA A 87 -19.08 -6.87 3.63
C ALA A 87 -18.30 -7.78 2.65
N GLY A 88 -17.00 -7.93 2.84
CA GLY A 88 -16.13 -8.75 1.99
C GLY A 88 -14.75 -8.11 1.79
N TYR A 89 -14.07 -8.56 0.75
CA TYR A 89 -12.72 -8.14 0.40
C TYR A 89 -12.58 -7.96 -1.10
N TYR A 90 -11.71 -7.05 -1.53
CA TYR A 90 -11.27 -6.95 -2.90
C TYR A 90 -10.22 -8.01 -3.19
N PHE A 91 -10.45 -8.78 -4.23
CA PHE A 91 -9.54 -9.77 -4.75
C PHE A 91 -9.15 -9.43 -6.18
N TYR A 92 -7.88 -9.63 -6.50
CA TYR A 92 -7.37 -9.57 -7.86
C TYR A 92 -7.16 -10.98 -8.40
N ASP A 93 -7.80 -11.27 -9.53
CA ASP A 93 -7.58 -12.49 -10.30
C ASP A 93 -6.48 -12.21 -11.35
N PRO A 94 -5.29 -12.82 -11.25
CA PRO A 94 -4.23 -12.63 -12.23
C PRO A 94 -4.56 -13.25 -13.61
N SER A 95 -5.43 -14.27 -13.66
CA SER A 95 -5.83 -14.93 -14.90
C SER A 95 -6.79 -14.06 -15.71
N GLU A 96 -7.79 -13.47 -15.04
CA GLU A 96 -8.77 -12.59 -15.69
C GLU A 96 -8.35 -11.12 -15.72
N ARG A 97 -7.28 -10.76 -14.98
CA ARG A 97 -6.83 -9.39 -14.73
C ARG A 97 -7.93 -8.47 -14.20
N LYS A 98 -8.84 -9.03 -13.40
CA LYS A 98 -10.01 -8.32 -12.86
C LYS A 98 -9.96 -8.24 -11.34
N ILE A 99 -10.53 -7.16 -10.83
CA ILE A 99 -10.78 -6.98 -9.40
C ILE A 99 -12.25 -7.26 -9.14
N PHE A 100 -12.54 -8.07 -8.14
CA PHE A 100 -13.91 -8.39 -7.74
C PHE A 100 -14.02 -8.44 -6.21
N ILE A 101 -15.26 -8.45 -5.72
CA ILE A 101 -15.55 -8.52 -4.29
C ILE A 101 -16.05 -9.92 -3.96
N SER A 102 -15.50 -10.55 -2.92
CA SER A 102 -16.05 -11.78 -2.35
C SER A 102 -15.94 -11.80 -0.84
N ARG A 103 -16.81 -12.57 -0.18
CA ARG A 103 -16.79 -12.83 1.26
C ARG A 103 -16.16 -14.17 1.60
N ASN A 104 -16.32 -15.16 0.72
CA ASN A 104 -15.94 -16.54 0.97
C ASN A 104 -14.55 -16.80 0.40
N ALA A 105 -13.56 -16.70 1.26
CA ALA A 105 -12.16 -16.80 0.88
C ALA A 105 -11.32 -17.44 1.99
N VAL A 106 -10.35 -18.25 1.60
CA VAL A 106 -9.37 -18.90 2.49
C VAL A 106 -8.00 -18.26 2.24
N PHE A 107 -7.49 -17.54 3.24
CA PHE A 107 -6.24 -16.79 3.15
C PHE A 107 -5.05 -17.66 3.53
N LEU A 108 -4.02 -17.68 2.68
CA LEU A 108 -2.79 -18.43 2.90
C LEU A 108 -1.71 -17.51 3.47
N GLU A 109 -1.92 -17.04 4.71
CA GLU A 109 -1.07 -16.02 5.34
C GLU A 109 0.17 -16.61 6.03
N LYS A 110 0.12 -17.89 6.43
CA LYS A 110 1.16 -18.52 7.25
C LYS A 110 2.52 -18.59 6.55
N ASP A 111 2.50 -18.81 5.24
CA ASP A 111 3.69 -18.98 4.41
C ASP A 111 3.98 -17.74 3.55
N PHE A 112 3.36 -16.59 3.86
CA PHE A 112 3.50 -15.37 3.07
C PHE A 112 4.41 -14.36 3.79
N PRO A 113 5.54 -13.94 3.18
CA PRO A 113 5.93 -14.10 1.78
C PRO A 113 6.83 -15.33 1.59
N ALA A 114 6.44 -16.25 0.71
CA ALA A 114 7.21 -17.47 0.43
C ALA A 114 8.50 -17.23 -0.39
N ASP A 115 8.72 -16.02 -0.89
CA ASP A 115 9.85 -15.69 -1.77
C ASP A 115 10.60 -14.47 -1.21
N SER A 116 11.40 -14.72 -0.18
CA SER A 116 12.36 -13.77 0.36
C SER A 116 13.59 -13.65 -0.55
N ARG A 117 13.42 -13.18 -1.79
CA ARG A 117 14.44 -12.36 -2.42
C ARG A 117 14.19 -10.93 -1.97
N ARG A 118 14.91 -10.55 -0.91
CA ARG A 118 15.04 -9.17 -0.47
C ARG A 118 15.72 -8.41 -1.60
N ASP A 119 14.95 -7.83 -2.51
CA ASP A 119 15.45 -6.64 -3.19
C ASP A 119 15.55 -5.58 -2.09
N GLU A 120 16.77 -5.33 -1.63
CA GLU A 120 17.07 -4.24 -0.72
C GLU A 120 16.48 -2.97 -1.32
N VAL A 121 15.43 -2.45 -0.70
CA VAL A 121 14.89 -1.14 -1.06
C VAL A 121 15.95 -0.12 -0.62
N LEU A 122 16.90 0.15 -1.50
CA LEU A 122 17.76 1.33 -1.40
C LEU A 122 16.82 2.53 -1.44
N LEU A 123 16.56 3.10 -0.27
CA LEU A 123 16.01 4.43 -0.16
C LEU A 123 17.14 5.36 -0.62
N GLU A 124 17.19 5.65 -1.93
CA GLU A 124 17.86 6.87 -2.38
C GLU A 124 17.10 8.04 -1.75
N GLU A 125 17.58 8.47 -0.58
CA GLU A 125 17.36 9.83 -0.14
C GLU A 125 18.01 10.71 -1.20
N SER A 126 17.18 11.27 -2.09
CA SER A 126 17.58 12.42 -2.88
C SER A 126 17.80 13.57 -1.89
N SER A 127 19.00 13.63 -1.31
CA SER A 127 19.54 14.84 -0.71
C SER A 127 19.78 15.84 -1.85
N GLU A 128 18.71 16.44 -2.34
CA GLU A 128 18.84 17.72 -3.02
C GLU A 128 19.31 18.72 -1.96
N GLU A 129 20.63 18.93 -1.89
CA GLU A 129 21.24 19.87 -0.99
C GLU A 129 20.57 21.25 -1.16
N PRO A 130 20.01 21.85 -0.08
CA PRO A 130 19.33 23.15 -0.15
C PRO A 130 20.27 24.31 -0.55
N GLN A 131 21.57 24.06 -0.66
CA GLN A 131 22.58 25.07 -1.01
C GLN A 131 22.56 25.45 -2.50
N ARG A 132 22.13 24.56 -3.42
CA ARG A 132 22.07 24.89 -4.87
C ARG A 132 20.98 25.91 -5.20
N MET A 133 19.85 25.90 -4.49
CA MET A 133 18.75 26.85 -4.75
C MET A 133 19.08 28.27 -4.29
N MET A 134 19.86 28.42 -3.21
CA MET A 134 20.29 29.74 -2.73
C MET A 134 21.33 30.37 -3.67
N GLN A 135 22.22 29.57 -4.26
CA GLN A 135 23.22 30.03 -5.21
C GLN A 135 22.60 30.51 -6.53
N HIS A 136 21.55 29.83 -7.02
CA HIS A 136 20.86 30.21 -8.25
C HIS A 136 20.03 31.50 -8.08
N HIS A 137 19.44 31.73 -6.90
CA HIS A 137 18.76 33.00 -6.61
C HIS A 137 19.73 34.17 -6.49
N LEU A 138 20.89 33.98 -5.82
CA LEU A 138 21.93 35.02 -5.73
C LEU A 138 22.54 35.36 -7.10
N ASN A 139 22.76 34.36 -7.97
CA ASN A 139 23.26 34.59 -9.34
C ASN A 139 22.24 35.26 -10.27
N LEU A 140 20.95 35.10 -10.02
CA LEU A 140 19.90 35.81 -10.78
C LEU A 140 19.67 37.24 -10.27
N GLN A 141 20.00 37.54 -9.01
CA GLN A 141 19.80 38.86 -8.42
C GLN A 141 20.99 39.81 -8.64
N PHE A 142 22.22 39.29 -8.83
CA PHE A 142 23.41 40.10 -9.09
C PHE A 142 24.31 39.44 -10.16
N PRO A 143 24.14 39.75 -11.45
CA PRO A 143 25.12 39.37 -12.45
C PRO A 143 26.43 40.12 -12.15
N LEU A 144 27.51 39.35 -11.95
CA LEU A 144 28.88 39.84 -11.77
C LEU A 144 29.21 40.90 -12.84
N MET A 145 29.30 42.17 -12.44
CA MET A 145 30.02 43.17 -13.24
C MET A 145 31.50 42.78 -13.21
N VAL A 146 31.99 42.28 -14.34
CA VAL A 146 33.41 42.08 -14.60
C VAL A 146 34.06 43.46 -14.66
N PHE A 147 34.63 43.92 -13.56
CA PHE A 147 35.52 45.08 -13.56
C PHE A 147 36.89 44.61 -14.07
N GLN A 148 37.18 44.83 -15.35
CA GLN A 148 38.55 44.76 -15.85
C GLN A 148 39.28 46.06 -15.48
N PRO A 149 40.46 46.01 -14.83
CA PRO A 149 41.30 47.19 -14.71
C PRO A 149 41.99 47.49 -16.06
N PRO A 150 42.11 48.77 -16.47
CA PRO A 150 42.86 49.14 -17.66
C PRO A 150 44.38 49.09 -17.39
N SER A 151 45.10 48.93 -18.50
CA SER A 151 46.57 48.84 -18.68
C SER A 151 47.42 49.81 -17.86
#